data_AF-A0A485ADQ8-F1
#
_entry.id   AF-A0A485ADQ8-F1
#
_cell.length_a   1.000
_cell.length_b   1.000
_cell.length_c   1.000
_cell.angle_alpha   90.00
_cell.angle_beta   90.00
_cell.angle_gamma   90.00
#
_symmetry.space_group_name_H-M   'P 1'
#
loop_
_entity.id
_entity.type
_entity.pdbx_description
1 polymer ?
#
loop_
_entity_poly.entity_id
_entity_poly.type
_entity_poly.pdbx_seq_one_letter_code
_entity_poly.pdbx_strand_id
1 'polypeptide(L)' 'MLTAAPTIANLNAETQIVIAGSDEAMAAVAKRALDKGASKAHRLAVSVPSHCALLEQPAQTLREAFSRVTLARHVTPI' A
#
# COMPACT_ATOMS: atom_id res chain seq x y z
N MET A 1 -11.76 18.51 -4.02
CA MET A 1 -10.45 17.87 -3.75
C MET A 1 -10.49 16.51 -4.43
N LEU A 2 -9.64 16.25 -5.44
CA LEU A 2 -9.56 14.93 -6.05
C LEU A 2 -8.90 13.98 -5.04
N THR A 3 -9.65 13.00 -4.53
CA THR A 3 -9.05 11.89 -3.79
C THR A 3 -8.24 11.06 -4.79
N ALA A 4 -6.93 10.93 -4.56
CA ALA A 4 -6.09 10.09 -5.40
C ALA A 4 -6.64 8.65 -5.40
N ALA A 5 -6.69 8.02 -6.57
CA ALA A 5 -7.15 6.64 -6.68
C ALA A 5 -6.28 5.70 -5.84
N PRO A 6 -6.83 4.64 -5.22
CA PRO A 6 -6.04 3.68 -4.48
C PRO A 6 -5.03 2.98 -5.38
N THR A 7 -3.84 2.71 -4.86
CA THR A 7 -2.78 1.96 -5.53
C THR A 7 -2.77 0.50 -5.08
N ILE A 8 -2.16 -0.38 -5.88
CA ILE A 8 -1.85 -1.73 -5.43
C ILE A 8 -0.70 -1.64 -4.43
N ALA A 9 -0.96 -2.07 -3.19
CA ALA A 9 0.01 -2.09 -2.13
C ALA A 9 0.76 -3.42 -2.06
N ASN A 10 0.08 -4.53 -2.37
CA ASN A 10 0.73 -5.83 -2.45
C ASN A 10 -0.01 -6.81 -3.36
N LEU A 11 0.75 -7.69 -4.02
CA LEU A 11 0.26 -8.84 -4.77
C LEU A 11 0.67 -10.10 -4.02
N ASN A 12 -0.22 -10.64 -3.18
CA ASN A 12 0.10 -11.83 -2.38
C ASN A 12 -0.08 -13.13 -3.19
N ALA A 13 -1.07 -13.16 -4.08
CA ALA A 13 -1.38 -14.27 -4.96
C ALA A 13 -2.19 -13.75 -6.16
N GLU A 14 -2.42 -14.60 -7.16
CA GLU A 14 -3.23 -14.28 -8.35
C GLU A 14 -4.62 -13.71 -7.98
N THR A 15 -5.21 -14.19 -6.89
CA THR A 15 -6.55 -13.81 -6.41
C THR A 15 -6.55 -13.03 -5.09
N GLN A 16 -5.37 -12.65 -4.57
CA GLN A 16 -5.24 -11.91 -3.31
C GLN A 16 -4.38 -10.66 -3.49
N ILE A 17 -5.06 -9.51 -3.55
CA ILE A 17 -4.45 -8.20 -3.80
C ILE A 17 -4.77 -7.27 -2.63
N VAL A 18 -3.78 -6.53 -2.16
CA VAL A 18 -3.92 -5.46 -1.16
C VAL A 18 -3.83 -4.13 -1.88
N ILE A 19 -4.73 -3.19 -1.54
CA ILE A 19 -4.69 -1.81 -2.02
C ILE A 19 -4.45 -0.84 -0.87
N ALA A 20 -3.95 0.36 -1.17
CA ALA A 20 -3.80 1.45 -0.22
C ALA A 20 -4.26 2.78 -0.83
N GLY A 21 -4.88 3.64 -0.02
CA GLY A 21 -5.43 4.92 -0.45
C GLY A 21 -6.20 5.61 0.67
N SER A 22 -7.08 6.55 0.34
CA SER A 22 -8.01 7.10 1.34
C SER A 22 -9.07 6.06 1.72
N ASP A 23 -9.68 6.24 2.88
CA ASP A 23 -10.69 5.32 3.40
C ASP A 23 -11.90 5.19 2.48
N GLU A 24 -12.36 6.33 1.98
CA GLU A 24 -13.51 6.42 1.07
C GLU A 24 -13.20 5.75 -0.26
N ALA A 25 -11.99 6.00 -0.80
CA ALA A 25 -11.59 5.46 -2.08
C ALA A 25 -11.40 3.93 -2.03
N MET A 26 -10.81 3.41 -0.95
CA MET A 26 -10.68 1.98 -0.73
C MET A 26 -12.03 1.30 -0.48
N ALA A 27 -12.92 1.91 0.30
CA ALA A 27 -14.28 1.39 0.50
C ALA A 27 -15.05 1.28 -0.83
N ALA A 28 -14.90 2.27 -1.71
CA ALA A 28 -15.50 2.24 -3.04
C ALA A 28 -14.92 1.10 -3.92
N VAL A 29 -13.60 0.83 -3.85
CA VAL A 29 -13.00 -0.33 -4.55
C VAL A 29 -13.53 -1.64 -3.97
N ALA A 30 -13.57 -1.79 -2.64
CA ALA A 30 -14.04 -2.99 -1.96
C ALA A 30 -15.48 -3.35 -2.38
N LYS A 31 -16.38 -2.36 -2.40
CA LYS A 31 -17.75 -2.54 -2.88
C LYS A 31 -17.78 -3.05 -4.33
N ARG A 32 -17.07 -2.37 -5.24
CA ARG A 32 -17.02 -2.78 -6.66
C ARG A 32 -16.42 -4.17 -6.86
N ALA A 33 -15.46 -4.58 -6.04
CA ALA A 33 -14.87 -5.91 -6.12
C ALA A 33 -15.89 -6.99 -5.73
N LEU A 34 -16.63 -6.77 -4.64
CA LEU A 34 -17.71 -7.67 -4.21
C LEU A 34 -18.82 -7.76 -5.27
N ASP A 35 -19.26 -6.61 -5.81
CA ASP A 35 -20.27 -6.55 -6.88
C ASP A 35 -19.84 -7.30 -8.16
N LYS A 36 -18.52 -7.45 -8.38
CA LYS A 36 -17.92 -8.18 -9.50
C LYS A 36 -17.59 -9.65 -9.17
N GLY A 37 -17.99 -10.15 -8.00
CA GLY A 37 -17.84 -11.56 -7.63
C GLY A 37 -16.58 -11.89 -6.82
N ALA A 38 -15.89 -10.91 -6.26
CA ALA A 38 -14.86 -11.20 -5.26
C ALA A 38 -15.50 -11.92 -4.06
N SER A 39 -14.88 -13.00 -3.59
CA SER A 39 -15.38 -13.78 -2.46
C SER A 39 -15.32 -13.01 -1.13
N LYS A 40 -14.38 -12.07 -1.01
CA LYS A 40 -14.19 -11.24 0.19
C LYS A 40 -13.50 -9.92 -0.16
N ALA A 41 -13.92 -8.85 0.51
CA ALA A 41 -13.17 -7.60 0.60
C ALA A 41 -13.20 -7.13 2.06
N HIS A 42 -12.03 -6.88 2.65
CA HIS A 42 -11.91 -6.56 4.07
C HIS A 42 -10.85 -5.49 4.30
N ARG A 43 -11.17 -4.53 5.17
CA ARG A 43 -10.26 -3.46 5.57
C ARG A 43 -9.27 -4.00 6.60
N LEU A 44 -7.97 -3.94 6.28
CA LEU A 44 -6.92 -4.31 7.24
C LEU A 44 -6.86 -3.30 8.40
N ALA A 45 -6.76 -3.80 9.62
CA ALA A 45 -6.60 -2.99 10.83
C ALA A 45 -5.14 -2.56 11.00
N VAL A 46 -4.72 -1.61 10.15
CA VAL A 46 -3.36 -1.04 10.15
C VAL A 46 -3.43 0.48 10.23
N SER A 47 -2.43 1.09 10.86
CA SER A 47 -2.39 2.53 11.15
C SER A 47 -1.82 3.38 10.02
N VAL A 48 -1.15 2.77 9.04
CA VAL A 48 -0.40 3.48 8.00
C VAL A 48 -0.80 2.97 6.61
N PRO A 49 -1.15 3.85 5.66
CA PRO A 49 -1.46 3.48 4.29
C PRO A 49 -0.17 3.35 3.47
N SER A 50 0.60 2.27 3.67
CA SER A 50 1.84 2.06 2.93
C SER A 50 1.62 1.85 1.43
N HIS A 51 2.64 2.11 0.60
CA HIS A 51 2.61 1.91 -0.86
C HIS A 51 1.59 2.79 -1.62
N CYS A 52 1.19 3.94 -1.08
CA CYS A 52 0.42 4.96 -1.79
C CYS A 52 0.95 6.37 -1.52
N ALA A 53 0.45 7.35 -2.28
CA ALA A 53 0.91 8.75 -2.21
C ALA A 53 0.69 9.41 -0.84
N LEU A 54 -0.20 8.87 -0.01
CA LEU A 54 -0.43 9.39 1.35
C LEU A 54 0.79 9.17 2.27
N LEU A 55 1.73 8.29 1.90
CA LEU A 55 2.96 8.03 2.65
C LEU A 55 4.14 8.94 2.27
N GLU A 56 3.98 9.91 1.37
CA GLU A 56 5.12 10.68 0.84
C GLU A 56 5.91 11.43 1.92
N GLN A 57 5.21 12.07 2.87
CA GLN A 57 5.86 12.82 3.95
C GLN A 57 6.75 11.93 4.84
N PRO A 58 6.25 10.82 5.43
CA PRO A 58 7.10 9.85 6.12
C PRO A 58 8.23 9.28 5.25
N ALA A 59 8.00 9.05 3.96
CA ALA A 59 9.01 8.54 3.04
C ALA A 59 10.17 9.52 2.83
N GLN A 60 9.91 10.82 2.77
CA GLN A 60 10.94 11.85 2.70
C GLN A 60 11.80 11.88 3.98
N THR A 61 11.17 11.82 5.16
CA THR A 61 11.91 11.74 6.44
C THR A 61 12.80 10.49 6.50
N LEU A 62 12.28 9.34 6.06
CA LEU A 62 13.07 8.11 5.99
C LEU A 62 14.26 8.27 5.03
N ARG A 63 14.04 8.87 3.85
CA ARG A 63 15.09 9.12 2.84
C ARG A 63 16.23 9.95 3.41
N GLU A 64 15.91 11.03 4.13
CA GLU A 64 16.91 11.89 4.78
C GLU A 64 17.69 11.16 5.87
N ALA A 65 17.01 10.39 6.71
CA ALA A 65 17.66 9.59 7.75
C ALA A 65 18.57 8.51 7.13
N PHE A 66 18.09 7.85 6.07
CA PHE A 66 18.78 6.76 5.40
C PHE A 66 20.02 7.21 4.62
N SER A 67 20.11 8.49 4.23
CA SER A 67 21.29 9.06 3.53
C SER A 67 22.62 8.88 4.29
N ARG A 68 22.56 8.64 5.60
CA ARG A 68 23.74 8.43 6.47
C ARG A 68 24.07 6.96 6.69
N VAL A 69 23.35 6.03 6.05
CA VAL A 69 23.55 4.59 6.22
C VAL A 69 24.52 4.06 5.15
N THR A 70 25.63 3.47 5.57
CA THR A 70 26.53 2.74 4.66
C THR A 70 25.91 1.39 4.30
N LEU A 71 25.60 1.18 3.03
CA LEU A 71 25.10 -0.10 2.53
C LEU A 71 26.27 -1.06 2.22
N ALA A 72 26.16 -2.29 2.72
CA ALA A 72 27.08 -3.37 2.39
C ALA A 72 26.35 -4.44 1.58
N ARG A 73 27.06 -5.06 0.63
CA ARG A 73 26.52 -6.18 -0.14
C ARG A 73 26.33 -7.37 0.78
N HIS A 74 25.11 -7.89 0.81
CA HIS A 74 24.85 -9.18 1.43
C HIS A 74 25.38 -10.32 0.52
N VAL A 75 25.93 -11.37 1.12
CA VAL A 75 26.58 -12.50 0.41
C VAL A 75 25.68 -13.73 0.30
N THR A 76 24.43 -13.59 0.71
CA THR A 76 23.44 -14.66 0.80
C THR A 76 22.21 -14.22 -0.01
N PRO A 77 21.39 -15.14 -0.54
CA PRO A 77 20.13 -14.76 -1.18
C PRO A 77 19.21 -14.01 -0.20
N ILE A 78 18.56 -12.96 -0.70
CA ILE A 78 17.55 -12.17 0.03
C ILE A 78 16.18 -12.49 -0.55
#